data_AF-A0A6J1E934-F1
#
_entry.id   AF-A0A6J1E934-F1
#
_cell.length_a   1.000
_cell.length_b   1.000
_cell.length_c   1.000
_cell.angle_alpha   90.00
_cell.angle_beta   90.00
_cell.angle_gamma   90.00
#
_symmetry.space_group_name_H-M   'P 1'
#
loop_
_entity.id
_entity.type
_entity.pdbx_description
1 polymer ?
#
loop_
_entity_poly.entity_id
_entity_poly.type
_entity_poly.pdbx_seq_one_letter_code
_entity_poly.pdbx_strand_id
1 'polypeptide(L)'
;MAKKRDRQAVSNRRQNQAVSSDQHRIVGDSSSDRRLIIIFVVFFVISPAIAVLVYHKYTSSGDFSGASVYERGLIKTDIRYQEILAEHSNVAENVSRRHYDYPVLAYITPWNSKGYDMAKKFKSKFTHLSPVWYDLKSHGSRLVLEGRHNADQGWISELRLTGDALVLPRVVVEASPTDLLSKKKLKNKAIDLIVTECKEMGYDGIVLESWSRWAAYGILRDPDLRNLALQFVKQLGNALHLEVESRRSKQPLQLVYVIGPPRTENLEEHDFGPEDMQSLNGAVDGFSLMTYDYSGPHNPGPNAPVNWIRSTLRLVLGIKRNSPVQHEAGKIFLGINFYGYDFSLSGVVFCWNQ
;
A
#
# COMPACT_ATOMS: atom_id res chain seq x y z
N MET A 1 31.58 -0.61 68.41
CA MET A 1 32.71 -1.02 69.28
C MET A 1 34.00 -0.89 68.48
N ALA A 2 34.78 0.17 68.70
CA ALA A 2 36.04 0.15 69.47
C ALA A 2 37.12 -0.74 68.81
N LYS A 3 38.01 -0.20 67.96
CA LYS A 3 39.30 0.45 68.30
C LYS A 3 40.31 -0.55 68.89
N LYS A 4 41.38 -0.88 68.14
CA LYS A 4 42.75 -0.90 68.68
C LYS A 4 43.82 -1.04 67.59
N ARG A 5 44.71 -0.05 67.56
CA ARG A 5 46.11 -0.15 67.12
C ARG A 5 46.93 -0.80 68.23
N ASP A 6 48.01 -1.44 67.83
CA ASP A 6 49.39 -1.38 68.38
C ASP A 6 50.11 -2.65 67.90
N ARG A 7 51.43 -2.77 67.75
CA ARG A 7 52.65 -1.93 67.57
C ARG A 7 53.79 -2.98 67.64
N GLN A 8 55.03 -2.56 67.35
CA GLN A 8 56.32 -3.27 67.57
C GLN A 8 56.82 -4.15 66.40
N ALA A 9 58.10 -4.16 66.02
CA ALA A 9 59.28 -3.40 66.47
C ALA A 9 60.49 -3.74 65.56
N VAL A 10 61.35 -2.73 65.32
CA VAL A 10 62.84 -2.76 65.40
C VAL A 10 63.59 -3.73 64.46
N SER A 11 64.50 -3.30 63.59
CA SER A 11 65.89 -3.02 63.98
C SER A 11 66.75 -2.36 62.89
N ASN A 12 67.64 -1.51 63.39
CA ASN A 12 68.73 -0.74 62.80
C ASN A 12 69.68 -1.47 61.83
N ARG A 13 70.20 -0.72 60.84
CA ARG A 13 71.64 -0.44 60.75
C ARG A 13 71.93 0.80 59.90
N ARG A 14 72.56 1.81 60.52
CA ARG A 14 73.25 2.93 59.86
C ARG A 14 74.69 2.50 59.56
N GLN A 15 75.21 2.88 58.41
CA GLN A 15 76.62 3.30 58.29
C GLN A 15 76.77 4.32 57.15
N ASN A 16 77.32 5.48 57.50
CA ASN A 16 77.66 6.60 56.63
C ASN A 16 78.88 6.25 55.76
N GLN A 17 78.93 6.73 54.52
CA GLN A 17 80.08 7.50 54.02
C GLN A 17 79.79 8.22 52.70
N ALA A 18 80.61 9.23 52.45
CA ALA A 18 80.33 10.47 51.74
C ALA A 18 80.82 10.51 50.28
N VAL A 19 80.17 11.39 49.50
CA VAL A 19 80.66 12.19 48.34
C VAL A 19 81.21 11.45 47.10
N SER A 20 80.50 11.59 45.98
CA SER A 20 81.09 12.04 44.71
C SER A 20 80.01 12.65 43.82
N SER A 21 80.31 13.84 43.31
CA SER A 21 79.60 14.55 42.25
C SER A 21 79.69 13.77 40.94
N ASP A 22 78.57 13.54 40.26
CA ASP A 22 78.57 13.42 38.81
C ASP A 22 77.24 13.89 38.20
N GLN A 23 77.35 14.85 37.28
CA GLN A 23 76.27 15.40 36.47
C GLN A 23 75.82 14.35 35.45
N HIS A 24 74.68 13.70 35.66
CA HIS A 24 73.97 13.03 34.56
C HIS A 24 72.94 14.00 33.96
N ARG A 25 73.34 14.63 32.85
CA ARG A 25 72.43 15.31 31.92
C ARG A 25 71.40 14.30 31.40
N ILE A 26 70.12 14.56 31.66
CA ILE A 26 69.01 13.92 30.95
C ILE A 26 69.00 14.50 29.53
N VAL A 27 69.52 13.76 28.57
CA VAL A 27 69.30 14.05 27.15
C VAL A 27 67.94 13.44 26.80
N GLY A 28 66.90 14.28 26.72
CA GLY A 28 65.61 13.88 26.16
C GLY A 28 65.79 13.55 24.68
N ASP A 29 65.46 12.32 24.31
CA ASP A 29 65.56 11.83 22.94
C ASP A 29 64.48 12.47 22.06
N SER A 30 64.81 13.60 21.43
CA SER A 30 63.86 14.39 20.60
C SER A 30 63.28 13.62 19.40
N SER A 31 63.88 12.46 19.05
CA SER A 31 63.37 11.54 18.03
C SER A 31 62.06 10.86 18.46
N SER A 32 61.96 10.48 19.74
CA SER A 32 60.81 9.77 20.30
C SER A 32 59.58 10.69 20.38
N ASP A 33 59.75 11.92 20.85
CA ASP A 33 58.68 12.91 20.95
C ASP A 33 58.14 13.30 19.58
N ARG A 34 59.01 13.43 18.58
CA ARG A 34 58.60 13.75 17.20
C ARG A 34 57.80 12.61 16.59
N ARG A 35 58.13 11.35 16.87
CA ARG A 35 57.32 10.18 16.46
C ARG A 35 55.97 10.14 17.15
N LEU A 36 55.92 10.42 18.46
CA LEU A 36 54.68 10.49 19.23
C LEU A 36 53.75 11.60 18.72
N ILE A 37 54.29 12.77 18.40
CA ILE A 37 53.52 13.88 17.81
C ILE A 37 52.98 13.50 16.43
N ILE A 38 53.78 12.85 15.57
CA ILE A 38 53.33 12.38 14.26
C ILE A 38 52.21 11.34 14.39
N ILE A 39 52.37 10.37 15.29
CA ILE A 39 51.33 9.36 15.55
C ILE A 39 50.05 10.04 16.05
N PHE A 40 50.18 11.00 16.97
CA PHE A 40 49.04 11.73 17.50
C PHE A 40 48.31 12.53 16.41
N VAL A 41 49.01 13.26 15.56
CA VAL A 41 48.41 14.02 14.45
C VAL A 41 47.73 13.08 13.43
N VAL A 42 48.36 11.96 13.09
CA VAL A 42 47.77 11.00 12.14
C VAL A 42 46.50 10.37 12.71
N PHE A 43 46.50 9.91 13.96
CA PHE A 43 45.36 9.19 14.54
C PHE A 43 44.25 10.09 15.08
N PHE A 44 44.57 11.28 15.59
CA PHE A 44 43.58 12.15 16.25
C PHE A 44 43.19 13.37 15.43
N VAL A 45 43.88 13.68 14.33
CA VAL A 45 43.52 14.79 13.45
C VAL A 45 43.21 14.30 12.04
N ILE A 46 44.12 13.54 11.42
CA ILE A 46 43.97 13.13 10.03
C ILE A 46 42.94 12.00 9.90
N SER A 47 43.00 10.97 10.73
CA SER A 47 42.06 9.84 10.68
C SER A 47 40.60 10.27 10.91
N PRO A 48 40.27 11.13 11.91
CA PRO A 48 38.91 11.65 12.07
C PRO A 48 38.50 12.58 10.93
N ALA A 49 39.40 13.41 10.39
CA ALA A 49 39.09 14.27 9.25
C ALA A 49 38.81 13.45 7.97
N ILE A 50 39.57 12.38 7.74
CA ILE A 50 39.29 11.43 6.65
C ILE A 50 37.99 10.69 6.91
N ALA A 51 37.73 10.24 8.15
CA ALA A 51 36.47 9.59 8.50
C ALA A 51 35.27 10.53 8.31
N VAL A 52 35.40 11.81 8.66
CA VAL A 52 34.39 12.84 8.41
C VAL A 52 34.24 13.10 6.92
N LEU A 53 35.32 13.18 6.14
CA LEU A 53 35.23 13.36 4.68
C LEU A 53 34.65 12.13 3.96
N VAL A 54 34.97 10.93 4.40
CA VAL A 54 34.40 9.68 3.89
C VAL A 54 32.94 9.58 4.30
N TYR A 55 32.60 9.94 5.55
CA TYR A 55 31.22 10.03 6.01
C TYR A 55 30.45 11.06 5.21
N HIS A 56 30.98 12.28 5.02
CA HIS A 56 30.35 13.32 4.21
C HIS A 56 30.20 12.89 2.75
N LYS A 57 31.16 12.17 2.18
CA LYS A 57 31.07 11.63 0.82
C LYS A 57 30.07 10.48 0.71
N TYR A 58 29.92 9.68 1.77
CA TYR A 58 28.89 8.64 1.86
C TYR A 58 27.49 9.22 2.10
N THR A 59 27.36 10.26 2.92
CA THR A 59 26.09 10.95 3.21
C THR A 59 25.69 11.95 2.12
N SER A 60 26.65 12.50 1.37
CA SER A 60 26.41 13.30 0.16
C SER A 60 26.21 12.43 -1.09
N SER A 61 25.93 11.13 -0.92
CA SER A 61 25.39 10.30 -2.00
C SER A 61 23.96 10.76 -2.30
N GLY A 62 23.85 11.79 -3.14
CA GLY A 62 22.61 12.28 -3.73
C GLY A 62 22.00 13.44 -2.97
N ASP A 63 22.36 14.68 -3.34
CA ASP A 63 21.52 15.84 -3.05
C ASP A 63 20.12 15.57 -3.65
N PHE A 64 19.13 15.35 -2.81
CA PHE A 64 17.76 15.10 -3.25
C PHE A 64 17.21 16.39 -3.85
N SER A 65 17.14 16.45 -5.18
CA SER A 65 16.79 17.67 -5.92
C SER A 65 15.32 18.09 -5.84
N GLY A 66 14.47 17.39 -5.08
CA GLY A 66 13.03 17.61 -5.07
C GLY A 66 12.30 17.22 -6.36
N ALA A 67 13.05 16.90 -7.42
CA ALA A 67 12.53 16.68 -8.76
C ALA A 67 11.78 15.33 -8.89
N SER A 68 10.83 15.30 -9.81
CA SER A 68 10.05 14.10 -10.15
C SER A 68 10.93 12.99 -10.71
N VAL A 69 10.42 11.75 -10.71
CA VAL A 69 11.11 10.59 -11.32
C VAL A 69 11.36 10.78 -12.82
N TYR A 70 10.56 11.60 -13.49
CA TYR A 70 10.73 11.94 -14.91
C TYR A 70 11.90 12.92 -15.09
N GLU A 71 11.93 14.00 -14.32
CA GLU A 71 13.00 15.01 -14.36
C GLU A 71 14.35 14.41 -13.94
N ARG A 72 14.34 13.43 -13.03
CA ARG A 72 15.53 12.68 -12.63
C ARG A 72 15.95 11.58 -13.63
N GLY A 73 15.21 11.38 -14.71
CA GLY A 73 15.55 10.37 -15.73
C GLY A 73 15.47 8.92 -15.23
N LEU A 74 14.68 8.65 -14.19
CA LEU A 74 14.58 7.33 -13.56
C LEU A 74 13.62 6.39 -14.30
N ILE A 75 12.79 6.91 -15.21
CA ILE A 75 11.88 6.11 -16.04
C ILE A 75 12.61 5.62 -17.29
N LYS A 76 13.05 4.36 -17.27
CA LYS A 76 13.79 3.71 -18.36
C LYS A 76 13.55 2.20 -18.38
N THR A 77 13.92 1.53 -19.47
CA THR A 77 13.77 0.06 -19.61
C THR A 77 14.95 -0.72 -19.03
N ASP A 78 16.15 -0.13 -19.06
CA ASP A 78 17.36 -0.71 -18.49
C ASP A 78 17.59 -0.16 -17.07
N ILE A 79 16.97 -0.82 -16.08
CA ILE A 79 17.03 -0.46 -14.66
C ILE A 79 17.79 -1.53 -13.90
N ARG A 80 18.79 -1.12 -13.11
CA ARG A 80 19.49 -2.01 -12.17
C ARG A 80 18.84 -1.98 -10.80
N TYR A 81 18.85 -3.10 -10.08
CA TYR A 81 18.21 -3.17 -8.75
C TYR A 81 18.83 -2.20 -7.74
N GLN A 82 20.13 -1.89 -7.83
CA GLN A 82 20.78 -0.93 -6.95
C GLN A 82 20.21 0.48 -7.11
N GLU A 83 19.79 0.85 -8.33
CA GLU A 83 19.16 2.15 -8.58
C GLU A 83 17.78 2.22 -7.92
N ILE A 84 17.03 1.12 -7.95
CA ILE A 84 15.76 1.02 -7.22
C ILE A 84 16.01 1.14 -5.71
N LEU A 85 16.97 0.39 -5.17
CA LEU A 85 17.29 0.45 -3.73
C LEU A 85 17.78 1.83 -3.29
N ALA A 86 18.47 2.58 -4.15
CA ALA A 86 18.91 3.93 -3.85
C ALA A 86 17.76 4.96 -3.92
N GLU A 87 16.76 4.76 -4.78
CA GLU A 87 15.77 5.79 -5.11
C GLU A 87 14.34 5.50 -4.66
N HIS A 88 14.01 4.27 -4.22
CA HIS A 88 12.61 3.88 -3.98
C HIS A 88 11.90 4.69 -2.89
N SER A 89 12.64 5.26 -1.94
CA SER A 89 12.13 6.10 -0.86
C SER A 89 12.09 7.60 -1.22
N ASN A 90 12.79 8.00 -2.28
CA ASN A 90 12.91 9.38 -2.73
C ASN A 90 11.73 9.79 -3.60
N VAL A 91 10.83 10.59 -3.05
CA VAL A 91 9.62 11.09 -3.73
C VAL A 91 9.71 12.59 -3.97
N ALA A 92 9.17 13.07 -5.08
CA ALA A 92 9.18 14.49 -5.44
C ALA A 92 8.75 15.39 -4.27
N GLU A 93 9.37 16.57 -4.15
CA GLU A 93 9.14 17.51 -3.05
C GLU A 93 7.66 17.90 -2.95
N ASN A 94 7.04 18.17 -4.11
CA ASN A 94 5.60 18.42 -4.17
C ASN A 94 4.80 17.11 -4.22
N VAL A 95 4.64 16.48 -3.06
CA VAL A 95 3.80 15.29 -2.89
C VAL A 95 2.32 15.58 -3.12
N SER A 96 1.90 16.84 -3.03
CA SER A 96 0.50 17.24 -3.18
C SER A 96 0.06 17.40 -4.64
N ARG A 97 1.00 17.62 -5.57
CA ARG A 97 0.69 17.80 -7.00
C ARG A 97 0.17 16.50 -7.60
N ARG A 98 -1.00 16.55 -8.22
CA ARG A 98 -1.55 15.46 -9.03
C ARG A 98 -1.14 15.66 -10.50
N HIS A 99 -0.67 14.60 -11.13
CA HIS A 99 -0.24 14.60 -12.55
C HIS A 99 -1.18 13.80 -13.45
N TYR A 100 -2.18 13.13 -12.87
CA TYR A 100 -3.11 12.26 -13.56
C TYR A 100 -4.53 12.71 -13.22
N ASP A 101 -5.24 13.24 -14.22
CA ASP A 101 -6.48 13.98 -13.98
C ASP A 101 -7.74 13.08 -13.92
N TYR A 102 -7.64 11.83 -14.38
CA TYR A 102 -8.72 10.86 -14.28
C TYR A 102 -8.84 10.27 -12.87
N PRO A 103 -10.04 9.83 -12.44
CA PRO A 103 -10.25 9.24 -11.12
C PRO A 103 -9.24 8.14 -10.76
N VAL A 104 -8.75 8.17 -9.52
CA VAL A 104 -7.82 7.18 -8.98
C VAL A 104 -8.40 6.61 -7.68
N LEU A 105 -8.64 5.31 -7.69
CA LEU A 105 -9.05 4.51 -6.53
C LEU A 105 -7.81 3.78 -5.99
N ALA A 106 -7.59 3.85 -4.68
CA ALA A 106 -6.56 3.05 -4.01
C ALA A 106 -7.18 2.14 -2.95
N TYR A 107 -6.74 0.89 -2.89
CA TYR A 107 -7.11 -0.05 -1.83
C TYR A 107 -6.15 0.09 -0.64
N ILE A 108 -6.69 0.04 0.58
CA ILE A 108 -5.93 0.14 1.84
C ILE A 108 -6.25 -1.09 2.68
N THR A 109 -5.26 -1.89 3.03
CA THR A 109 -5.48 -3.17 3.72
C THR A 109 -5.01 -3.11 5.17
N PRO A 110 -5.77 -3.68 6.13
CA PRO A 110 -5.35 -3.74 7.54
C PRO A 110 -4.01 -4.47 7.77
N TRP A 111 -3.72 -5.49 6.96
CA TRP A 111 -2.49 -6.29 7.06
C TRP A 111 -1.25 -5.63 6.44
N ASN A 112 -1.39 -4.47 5.77
CA ASN A 112 -0.26 -3.67 5.30
C ASN A 112 -0.44 -2.22 5.78
N SER A 113 -0.11 -2.00 7.05
CA SER A 113 -0.34 -0.72 7.75
C SER A 113 0.28 0.50 7.07
N LYS A 114 1.38 0.34 6.34
CA LYS A 114 2.00 1.42 5.54
C LYS A 114 1.01 2.04 4.54
N GLY A 115 0.00 1.30 4.10
CA GLY A 115 -1.05 1.83 3.22
C GLY A 115 -1.80 3.03 3.81
N TYR A 116 -2.03 3.03 5.13
CA TYR A 116 -2.70 4.14 5.82
C TYR A 116 -1.84 5.40 5.81
N ASP A 117 -0.54 5.27 6.07
CA ASP A 117 0.41 6.39 6.03
C ASP A 117 0.59 6.93 4.61
N MET A 118 0.67 6.05 3.61
CA MET A 118 0.80 6.45 2.20
C MET A 118 -0.47 7.16 1.71
N ALA A 119 -1.65 6.69 2.10
CA ALA A 119 -2.91 7.37 1.80
C ALA A 119 -2.92 8.79 2.39
N LYS A 120 -2.44 8.98 3.62
CA LYS A 120 -2.33 10.31 4.23
C LYS A 120 -1.30 11.21 3.55
N LYS A 121 -0.12 10.67 3.25
CA LYS A 121 0.99 11.39 2.62
C LYS A 121 0.65 11.86 1.20
N PHE A 122 -0.04 11.03 0.43
CA PHE A 122 -0.34 11.27 -0.99
C PHE A 122 -1.83 11.51 -1.28
N LYS A 123 -2.63 11.85 -0.26
CA LYS A 123 -4.10 11.98 -0.35
C LYS A 123 -4.61 12.77 -1.55
N SER A 124 -3.96 13.87 -1.94
CA SER A 124 -4.39 14.71 -3.06
C SER A 124 -4.16 14.10 -4.44
N LYS A 125 -3.45 12.97 -4.52
CA LYS A 125 -3.28 12.19 -5.75
C LYS A 125 -4.41 11.18 -5.96
N PHE A 126 -5.23 10.92 -4.95
CA PHE A 126 -6.35 9.97 -5.00
C PHE A 126 -7.68 10.70 -5.04
N THR A 127 -8.65 10.16 -5.78
CA THR A 127 -10.04 10.61 -5.71
C THR A 127 -10.88 9.71 -4.82
N HIS A 128 -10.51 8.43 -4.71
CA HIS A 128 -11.20 7.46 -3.88
C HIS A 128 -10.19 6.63 -3.08
N LEU A 129 -10.51 6.36 -1.82
CA LEU A 129 -9.77 5.49 -0.93
C LEU A 129 -10.71 4.38 -0.48
N SER A 130 -10.35 3.13 -0.76
CA SER A 130 -11.15 1.95 -0.44
C SER A 130 -10.46 1.09 0.59
N PRO A 131 -10.67 1.36 1.89
CA PRO A 131 -10.19 0.48 2.93
C PRO A 131 -10.89 -0.88 2.89
N VAL A 132 -10.12 -1.95 3.08
CA VAL A 132 -10.58 -3.34 2.98
C VAL A 132 -10.97 -3.84 4.36
N TRP A 133 -12.21 -3.56 4.76
CA TRP A 133 -12.68 -3.83 6.12
C TRP A 133 -13.84 -4.80 6.21
N TYR A 134 -14.75 -4.82 5.23
CA TYR A 134 -16.07 -5.39 5.42
C TYR A 134 -16.34 -6.64 4.59
N ASP A 135 -17.00 -7.61 5.24
CA ASP A 135 -17.57 -8.80 4.61
C ASP A 135 -19.06 -8.91 4.96
N LEU A 136 -19.92 -9.07 3.97
CA LEU A 136 -21.33 -9.39 4.15
C LEU A 136 -21.50 -10.92 4.16
N LYS A 137 -21.78 -11.50 5.32
CA LYS A 137 -21.87 -12.94 5.56
C LYS A 137 -23.25 -13.42 5.95
N SER A 138 -23.50 -14.72 5.74
CA SER A 138 -24.67 -15.43 6.24
C SER A 138 -24.37 -16.13 7.56
N HIS A 139 -25.04 -15.74 8.64
CA HIS A 139 -25.02 -16.44 9.92
C HIS A 139 -26.37 -17.16 10.09
N GLY A 140 -26.40 -18.42 9.68
CA GLY A 140 -27.65 -19.18 9.57
C GLY A 140 -28.62 -18.50 8.60
N SER A 141 -29.80 -18.12 9.10
CA SER A 141 -30.83 -17.42 8.31
C SER A 141 -30.70 -15.89 8.31
N ARG A 142 -29.67 -15.34 8.98
CA ARG A 142 -29.47 -13.89 9.13
C ARG A 142 -28.26 -13.44 8.31
N LEU A 143 -28.31 -12.19 7.85
CA LEU A 143 -27.16 -11.50 7.27
C LEU A 143 -26.50 -10.60 8.30
N VAL A 144 -25.17 -10.57 8.27
CA VAL A 144 -24.33 -9.75 9.14
C VAL A 144 -23.28 -9.07 8.26
N LEU A 145 -23.10 -7.77 8.46
CA LEU A 145 -21.97 -7.02 7.91
C LEU A 145 -20.87 -7.02 8.97
N GLU A 146 -19.85 -7.85 8.76
CA GLU A 146 -18.71 -7.97 9.67
C GLU A 146 -17.60 -6.97 9.32
N GLY A 147 -16.71 -6.72 10.27
CA GLY A 147 -15.48 -5.96 10.01
C GLY A 147 -15.47 -4.51 10.48
N ARG A 148 -16.58 -3.99 11.05
CA ARG A 148 -16.64 -2.62 11.61
C ARG A 148 -15.52 -2.32 12.61
N HIS A 149 -15.03 -3.32 13.35
CA HIS A 149 -13.92 -3.16 14.30
C HIS A 149 -12.57 -2.78 13.63
N ASN A 150 -12.43 -2.97 12.31
CA ASN A 150 -11.27 -2.54 11.55
C ASN A 150 -11.37 -1.09 11.09
N ALA A 151 -12.54 -0.46 11.19
CA ALA A 151 -12.75 0.91 10.75
C ALA A 151 -12.05 1.90 11.68
N ASP A 152 -11.20 2.74 11.11
CA ASP A 152 -10.47 3.77 11.83
C ASP A 152 -11.08 5.16 11.57
N GLN A 153 -11.94 5.59 12.50
CA GLN A 153 -12.59 6.91 12.44
C GLN A 153 -11.61 8.08 12.60
N GLY A 154 -10.49 7.87 13.31
CA GLY A 154 -9.44 8.87 13.44
C GLY A 154 -8.74 9.11 12.11
N TRP A 155 -8.37 8.04 11.43
CA TRP A 155 -7.78 8.08 10.09
C TRP A 155 -8.70 8.72 9.05
N ILE A 156 -9.99 8.36 9.04
CA ILE A 156 -10.99 8.99 8.15
C ILE A 156 -11.09 10.49 8.43
N SER A 157 -11.14 10.88 9.71
CA SER A 157 -11.22 12.28 10.10
C SER A 157 -9.97 13.06 9.64
N GLU A 158 -8.78 12.50 9.84
CA GLU A 158 -7.50 13.11 9.44
C GLU A 158 -7.42 13.34 7.92
N LEU A 159 -7.84 12.35 7.11
CA LEU A 159 -7.91 12.48 5.66
C LEU A 159 -8.83 13.63 5.22
N ARG A 160 -9.97 13.77 5.88
CA ARG A 160 -11.01 14.77 5.53
C ARG A 160 -10.70 16.19 5.95
N LEU A 161 -9.76 16.39 6.88
CA LEU A 161 -9.33 17.73 7.29
C LEU A 161 -8.63 18.48 6.15
N THR A 162 -7.99 17.75 5.25
CA THR A 162 -6.95 18.31 4.36
C THR A 162 -6.97 17.72 2.94
N GLY A 163 -7.99 16.93 2.61
CA GLY A 163 -8.16 16.33 1.30
C GLY A 163 -9.63 16.06 0.97
N ASP A 164 -9.90 15.88 -0.32
CA ASP A 164 -11.25 15.71 -0.88
C ASP A 164 -11.51 14.28 -1.37
N ALA A 165 -10.59 13.34 -1.09
CA ALA A 165 -10.74 11.95 -1.50
C ALA A 165 -11.93 11.31 -0.79
N LEU A 166 -12.79 10.64 -1.56
CA LEU A 166 -13.95 9.92 -1.06
C LEU A 166 -13.51 8.62 -0.39
N VAL A 167 -14.07 8.31 0.77
CA VAL A 167 -13.80 7.04 1.48
C VAL A 167 -14.90 6.03 1.18
N LEU A 168 -14.58 5.01 0.38
CA LEU A 168 -15.50 3.97 -0.08
C LEU A 168 -15.02 2.60 0.38
N PRO A 169 -15.31 2.15 1.61
CA PRO A 169 -14.85 0.86 2.09
C PRO A 169 -15.27 -0.29 1.17
N ARG A 170 -14.38 -1.26 0.99
CA ARG A 170 -14.68 -2.47 0.23
C ARG A 170 -15.60 -3.36 1.04
N VAL A 171 -16.70 -3.79 0.43
CA VAL A 171 -17.63 -4.80 0.96
C VAL A 171 -17.58 -6.03 0.06
N VAL A 172 -17.11 -7.15 0.60
CA VAL A 172 -17.18 -8.44 -0.10
C VAL A 172 -18.50 -9.12 0.22
N VAL A 173 -19.19 -9.63 -0.79
CA VAL A 173 -20.37 -10.47 -0.59
C VAL A 173 -19.94 -11.93 -0.45
N GLU A 174 -19.82 -12.39 0.80
CA GLU A 174 -19.51 -13.79 1.14
C GLU A 174 -20.76 -14.62 1.48
N ALA A 175 -21.90 -13.96 1.69
CA ALA A 175 -23.19 -14.60 1.85
C ALA A 175 -23.54 -15.49 0.65
N SER A 176 -24.24 -16.60 0.91
CA SER A 176 -24.72 -17.52 -0.13
C SER A 176 -25.53 -16.76 -1.19
N PRO A 177 -25.11 -16.77 -2.47
CA PRO A 177 -25.76 -15.98 -3.50
C PRO A 177 -27.19 -16.44 -3.77
N THR A 178 -27.45 -17.76 -3.74
CA THR A 178 -28.77 -18.31 -4.01
C THR A 178 -29.81 -17.78 -3.02
N ASP A 179 -29.47 -17.75 -1.73
CA ASP A 179 -30.36 -17.22 -0.69
C ASP A 179 -30.49 -15.69 -0.79
N LEU A 180 -29.37 -14.98 -0.91
CA LEU A 180 -29.33 -13.51 -0.95
C LEU A 180 -30.14 -12.96 -2.13
N LEU A 181 -29.97 -13.54 -3.31
CA LEU A 181 -30.53 -13.02 -4.55
C LEU A 181 -31.99 -13.42 -4.77
N SER A 182 -32.40 -14.60 -4.29
CA SER A 182 -33.76 -15.13 -4.49
C SER A 182 -34.75 -14.64 -3.43
N LYS A 183 -34.30 -14.38 -2.20
CA LYS A 183 -35.19 -13.98 -1.09
C LYS A 183 -35.24 -12.46 -0.95
N LYS A 184 -36.35 -11.84 -1.40
CA LYS A 184 -36.58 -10.37 -1.31
C LYS A 184 -36.25 -9.78 0.06
N LYS A 185 -36.62 -10.46 1.15
CA LYS A 185 -36.33 -10.01 2.52
C LYS A 185 -34.83 -9.96 2.83
N LEU A 186 -34.05 -10.95 2.38
CA LEU A 186 -32.60 -10.97 2.56
C LEU A 186 -31.92 -9.93 1.68
N LYS A 187 -32.37 -9.79 0.42
CA LYS A 187 -31.90 -8.75 -0.50
C LYS A 187 -32.04 -7.35 0.10
N ASN A 188 -33.24 -7.01 0.56
CA ASN A 188 -33.49 -5.73 1.21
C ASN A 188 -32.64 -5.57 2.48
N LYS A 189 -32.52 -6.63 3.29
CA LYS A 189 -31.71 -6.58 4.51
C LYS A 189 -30.23 -6.33 4.23
N ALA A 190 -29.68 -6.91 3.17
CA ALA A 190 -28.30 -6.65 2.74
C ALA A 190 -28.09 -5.19 2.36
N ILE A 191 -29.01 -4.64 1.55
CA ILE A 191 -29.00 -3.22 1.15
C ILE A 191 -29.07 -2.33 2.39
N ASP A 192 -30.05 -2.59 3.28
CA ASP A 192 -30.23 -1.81 4.50
C ASP A 192 -28.99 -1.82 5.39
N LEU A 193 -28.33 -2.98 5.56
CA LEU A 193 -27.10 -3.10 6.35
C LEU A 193 -25.99 -2.22 5.78
N ILE A 194 -25.75 -2.30 4.47
CA ILE A 194 -24.69 -1.56 3.80
C ILE A 194 -24.95 -0.06 3.82
N VAL A 195 -26.17 0.37 3.48
CA VAL A 195 -26.56 1.79 3.48
C VAL A 195 -26.50 2.37 4.89
N THR A 196 -26.97 1.63 5.89
CA THR A 196 -26.91 2.05 7.30
C THR A 196 -25.46 2.20 7.76
N GLU A 197 -24.58 1.26 7.42
CA GLU A 197 -23.15 1.37 7.74
C GLU A 197 -22.54 2.64 7.16
N CYS A 198 -22.81 2.96 5.89
CA CYS A 198 -22.33 4.18 5.26
C CYS A 198 -22.82 5.43 6.00
N LYS A 199 -24.07 5.44 6.47
CA LYS A 199 -24.64 6.57 7.21
C LYS A 199 -24.03 6.71 8.59
N GLU A 200 -23.95 5.62 9.35
CA GLU A 200 -23.45 5.61 10.73
C GLU A 200 -21.96 5.95 10.79
N MET A 201 -21.17 5.41 9.87
CA MET A 201 -19.72 5.62 9.83
C MET A 201 -19.31 6.82 8.96
N GLY A 202 -20.31 7.47 8.35
CA GLY A 202 -20.15 8.63 7.49
C GLY A 202 -19.30 8.36 6.25
N TYR A 203 -19.38 7.19 5.62
CA TYR A 203 -18.66 6.85 4.39
C TYR A 203 -19.19 7.61 3.16
N ASP A 204 -18.42 7.60 2.08
CA ASP A 204 -18.75 8.24 0.81
C ASP A 204 -19.37 7.31 -0.23
N GLY A 205 -19.56 6.05 0.16
CA GLY A 205 -20.03 4.99 -0.71
C GLY A 205 -19.35 3.69 -0.34
N ILE A 206 -19.35 2.74 -1.27
CA ILE A 206 -18.64 1.47 -1.13
C ILE A 206 -17.98 1.06 -2.44
N VAL A 207 -16.98 0.19 -2.31
CA VAL A 207 -16.54 -0.68 -3.39
C VAL A 207 -17.13 -2.07 -3.17
N LEU A 208 -18.06 -2.51 -4.03
CA LEU A 208 -18.72 -3.81 -3.88
C LEU A 208 -17.97 -4.89 -4.67
N GLU A 209 -17.56 -5.95 -3.97
CA GLU A 209 -16.97 -7.14 -4.58
C GLU A 209 -17.89 -8.35 -4.43
N SER A 210 -18.54 -8.74 -5.52
CA SER A 210 -19.41 -9.92 -5.54
C SER A 210 -19.29 -10.76 -6.81
N TRP A 211 -18.91 -10.16 -7.95
CA TRP A 211 -18.84 -10.86 -9.24
C TRP A 211 -17.97 -12.12 -9.20
N SER A 212 -16.73 -12.02 -8.70
CA SER A 212 -15.80 -13.15 -8.61
C SER A 212 -16.34 -14.29 -7.74
N ARG A 213 -17.01 -13.95 -6.63
CA ARG A 213 -17.66 -14.92 -5.74
C ARG A 213 -18.83 -15.59 -6.45
N TRP A 214 -19.70 -14.82 -7.09
CA TRP A 214 -20.83 -15.36 -7.84
C TRP A 214 -20.39 -16.24 -9.02
N ALA A 215 -19.31 -15.88 -9.70
CA ALA A 215 -18.69 -16.72 -10.72
C ALA A 215 -18.21 -18.06 -10.14
N ALA A 216 -17.54 -18.03 -8.97
CA ALA A 216 -17.07 -19.23 -8.28
C ALA A 216 -18.22 -20.14 -7.80
N TYR A 217 -19.35 -19.56 -7.38
CA TYR A 217 -20.58 -20.29 -7.07
C TYR A 217 -21.33 -20.79 -8.32
N GLY A 218 -20.86 -20.45 -9.53
CA GLY A 218 -21.45 -20.87 -10.80
C GLY A 218 -22.74 -20.15 -11.19
N ILE A 219 -23.26 -19.23 -10.36
CA ILE A 219 -24.58 -18.61 -10.59
C ILE A 219 -24.60 -17.66 -11.79
N LEU A 220 -23.44 -17.18 -12.25
CA LEU A 220 -23.37 -16.26 -13.40
C LEU A 220 -23.53 -16.94 -14.76
N ARG A 221 -23.50 -18.29 -14.79
CA ARG A 221 -23.78 -19.10 -15.98
C ARG A 221 -25.28 -19.28 -16.22
N ASP A 222 -26.08 -19.14 -15.17
CA ASP A 222 -27.53 -19.18 -15.26
C ASP A 222 -28.06 -17.76 -15.56
N PRO A 223 -28.76 -17.54 -16.69
CA PRO A 223 -29.22 -16.21 -17.08
C PRO A 223 -30.18 -15.57 -16.06
N ASP A 224 -31.04 -16.36 -15.41
CA ASP A 224 -32.02 -15.86 -14.44
C ASP A 224 -31.33 -15.43 -13.15
N LEU A 225 -30.41 -16.26 -12.64
CA LEU A 225 -29.61 -15.91 -11.46
C LEU A 225 -28.66 -14.75 -11.72
N ARG A 226 -28.05 -14.66 -12.92
CA ARG A 226 -27.26 -13.50 -13.35
C ARG A 226 -28.10 -12.23 -13.37
N ASN A 227 -29.32 -12.29 -13.89
CA ASN A 227 -30.24 -11.15 -13.89
C ASN A 227 -30.61 -10.74 -12.44
N LEU A 228 -30.86 -11.69 -11.55
CA LEU A 228 -31.10 -11.39 -10.13
C LEU A 228 -29.89 -10.75 -9.45
N ALA A 229 -28.68 -11.17 -9.80
CA ALA A 229 -27.42 -10.59 -9.35
C ALA A 229 -27.27 -9.13 -9.83
N LEU A 230 -27.46 -8.86 -11.11
CA LEU A 230 -27.44 -7.50 -11.67
C LEU A 230 -28.51 -6.61 -11.03
N GLN A 231 -29.73 -7.13 -10.85
CA GLN A 231 -30.81 -6.40 -10.17
C GLN A 231 -30.45 -6.04 -8.73
N PHE A 232 -29.77 -6.92 -7.99
CA PHE A 232 -29.30 -6.59 -6.65
C PHE A 232 -28.31 -5.43 -6.66
N VAL A 233 -27.32 -5.44 -7.57
CA VAL A 233 -26.35 -4.34 -7.72
C VAL A 233 -27.08 -3.03 -8.06
N LYS A 234 -28.05 -3.07 -8.98
CA LYS A 234 -28.86 -1.88 -9.33
C LYS A 234 -29.65 -1.34 -8.14
N GLN A 235 -30.31 -2.22 -7.38
CA GLN A 235 -31.09 -1.82 -6.22
C GLN A 235 -30.21 -1.22 -5.13
N LEU A 236 -29.03 -1.76 -4.91
CA LEU A 236 -28.05 -1.20 -3.98
C LEU A 236 -27.55 0.18 -4.43
N GLY A 237 -27.16 0.31 -5.71
CA GLY A 237 -26.73 1.59 -6.28
C GLY A 237 -27.80 2.67 -6.13
N ASN A 238 -29.04 2.36 -6.52
CA ASN A 238 -30.16 3.27 -6.37
C ASN A 238 -30.40 3.66 -4.89
N ALA A 239 -30.31 2.71 -3.96
CA ALA A 239 -30.48 2.99 -2.53
C ALA A 239 -29.38 3.90 -1.97
N LEU A 240 -28.13 3.71 -2.41
CA LEU A 240 -27.01 4.60 -2.07
C LEU A 240 -27.21 6.01 -2.67
N HIS A 241 -27.66 6.10 -3.92
CA HIS A 241 -27.87 7.38 -4.60
C HIS A 241 -29.02 8.22 -4.03
N LEU A 242 -30.01 7.59 -3.38
CA LEU A 242 -31.09 8.30 -2.69
C LEU A 242 -30.63 8.99 -1.39
N GLU A 243 -29.47 8.61 -0.84
CA GLU A 243 -28.94 9.18 0.39
C GLU A 243 -28.11 10.45 0.10
N VAL A 244 -28.78 11.59 0.08
CA VAL A 244 -28.19 12.92 -0.23
C VAL A 244 -28.15 13.86 0.97
N GLU A 245 -29.11 13.73 1.90
CA GLU A 245 -29.43 14.78 2.89
C GLU A 245 -28.45 14.87 4.07
N SER A 246 -27.62 13.84 4.32
CA SER A 246 -26.82 13.73 5.55
C SER A 246 -25.34 14.13 5.42
N ARG A 247 -24.89 14.66 4.26
CA ARG A 247 -23.44 14.64 3.94
C ARG A 247 -22.84 16.00 3.58
N ARG A 248 -21.58 16.22 4.00
CA ARG A 248 -20.79 17.47 3.82
C ARG A 248 -20.74 17.96 2.36
N SER A 249 -20.72 17.04 1.40
CA SER A 249 -20.62 17.34 -0.03
C SER A 249 -21.97 17.52 -0.74
N LYS A 250 -23.10 17.21 -0.08
CA LYS A 250 -24.43 17.04 -0.72
C LYS A 250 -24.41 16.11 -1.95
N GLN A 251 -23.40 15.26 -2.07
CA GLN A 251 -23.28 14.29 -3.15
C GLN A 251 -23.91 12.97 -2.70
N PRO A 252 -24.57 12.23 -3.62
CA PRO A 252 -25.05 10.88 -3.32
C PRO A 252 -23.92 9.97 -2.83
N LEU A 253 -24.24 8.92 -2.08
CA LEU A 253 -23.27 7.85 -1.80
C LEU A 253 -22.92 7.13 -3.09
N GLN A 254 -21.64 6.85 -3.33
CA GLN A 254 -21.20 6.20 -4.56
C GLN A 254 -21.15 4.67 -4.46
N LEU A 255 -21.36 4.01 -5.59
CA LEU A 255 -21.14 2.58 -5.76
C LEU A 255 -20.09 2.35 -6.84
N VAL A 256 -18.93 1.82 -6.43
CA VAL A 256 -17.94 1.27 -7.37
C VAL A 256 -18.06 -0.25 -7.37
N TYR A 257 -18.08 -0.89 -8.54
CA TYR A 257 -18.25 -2.33 -8.66
C TYR A 257 -16.97 -3.03 -9.12
N VAL A 258 -16.53 -4.06 -8.39
CA VAL A 258 -15.33 -4.83 -8.76
C VAL A 258 -15.68 -5.84 -9.86
N ILE A 259 -14.92 -5.79 -10.95
CA ILE A 259 -15.06 -6.70 -12.09
C ILE A 259 -13.74 -7.39 -12.41
N GLY A 260 -13.84 -8.66 -12.82
CA GLY A 260 -12.69 -9.46 -13.23
C GLY A 260 -12.39 -9.31 -14.72
N PRO A 261 -11.13 -9.54 -15.15
CA PRO A 261 -10.81 -9.68 -16.55
C PRO A 261 -11.39 -10.99 -17.10
N PRO A 262 -11.81 -11.04 -18.39
CA PRO A 262 -12.15 -12.28 -19.05
C PRO A 262 -10.96 -13.24 -19.04
N ARG A 263 -11.23 -14.54 -18.92
CA ARG A 263 -10.17 -15.56 -18.85
C ARG A 263 -9.61 -15.94 -20.21
N THR A 264 -10.39 -15.77 -21.27
CA THR A 264 -9.98 -16.12 -22.63
C THR A 264 -10.04 -14.90 -23.55
N GLU A 265 -9.64 -15.08 -24.81
CA GLU A 265 -9.75 -14.03 -25.84
C GLU A 265 -11.20 -13.71 -26.21
N ASN A 266 -12.13 -14.59 -25.86
CA ASN A 266 -13.57 -14.39 -26.02
C ASN A 266 -14.24 -14.30 -24.64
N LEU A 267 -15.36 -13.60 -24.55
CA LEU A 267 -16.16 -13.58 -23.33
C LEU A 267 -16.80 -14.96 -23.14
N GLU A 268 -16.56 -15.57 -21.98
CA GLU A 268 -17.32 -16.73 -21.54
C GLU A 268 -18.60 -16.29 -20.83
N GLU A 269 -19.56 -17.22 -20.67
CA GLU A 269 -20.87 -16.95 -20.08
C GLU A 269 -20.78 -16.28 -18.70
N HIS A 270 -19.76 -16.56 -17.91
CA HIS A 270 -19.59 -16.03 -16.56
C HIS A 270 -18.72 -14.76 -16.48
N ASP A 271 -18.11 -14.35 -17.59
CA ASP A 271 -17.30 -13.14 -17.66
C ASP A 271 -18.19 -11.90 -17.64
N PHE A 272 -17.69 -10.81 -17.06
CA PHE A 272 -18.36 -9.51 -17.09
C PHE A 272 -18.20 -8.91 -18.49
N GLY A 273 -19.32 -8.56 -19.13
CA GLY A 273 -19.34 -8.11 -20.51
C GLY A 273 -19.94 -6.71 -20.72
N PRO A 274 -19.97 -6.24 -21.98
CA PRO A 274 -20.53 -4.94 -22.35
C PRO A 274 -21.99 -4.78 -21.96
N GLU A 275 -22.79 -5.84 -22.10
CA GLU A 275 -24.22 -5.82 -21.77
C GLU A 275 -24.44 -5.62 -20.26
N ASP A 276 -23.63 -6.28 -19.41
CA ASP A 276 -23.72 -6.10 -17.96
C ASP A 276 -23.37 -4.66 -17.58
N MET A 277 -22.27 -4.12 -18.14
CA MET A 277 -21.84 -2.75 -17.93
C MET A 277 -22.90 -1.74 -18.34
N GLN A 278 -23.46 -1.90 -19.54
CA GLN A 278 -24.55 -1.06 -20.02
C GLN A 278 -25.75 -1.14 -19.07
N SER A 279 -26.09 -2.33 -18.60
CA SER A 279 -27.21 -2.54 -17.69
C SER A 279 -27.01 -1.86 -16.33
N LEU A 280 -25.77 -1.75 -15.85
CA LEU A 280 -25.39 -1.19 -14.56
C LEU A 280 -25.00 0.30 -14.62
N ASN A 281 -24.82 0.86 -15.82
CA ASN A 281 -24.28 2.21 -16.01
C ASN A 281 -25.07 3.29 -15.25
N GLY A 282 -26.39 3.15 -15.08
CA GLY A 282 -27.21 4.10 -14.32
C GLY A 282 -27.10 3.97 -12.79
N ALA A 283 -26.59 2.86 -12.27
CA ALA A 283 -26.57 2.55 -10.83
C ALA A 283 -25.16 2.46 -10.23
N VAL A 284 -24.12 2.43 -11.06
CA VAL A 284 -22.72 2.29 -10.66
C VAL A 284 -21.93 3.50 -11.13
N ASP A 285 -21.13 4.08 -10.23
CA ASP A 285 -20.31 5.27 -10.45
C ASP A 285 -18.94 4.93 -11.07
N GLY A 286 -18.46 3.70 -10.89
CA GLY A 286 -17.33 3.18 -11.64
C GLY A 286 -17.09 1.68 -11.46
N PHE A 287 -16.22 1.12 -12.29
CA PHE A 287 -15.88 -0.29 -12.29
C PHE A 287 -14.40 -0.47 -11.97
N SER A 288 -14.10 -1.13 -10.85
CA SER A 288 -12.73 -1.51 -10.47
C SER A 288 -12.35 -2.78 -11.21
N LEU A 289 -11.64 -2.62 -12.33
CA LEU A 289 -11.25 -3.72 -13.20
C LEU A 289 -9.92 -4.33 -12.75
N MET A 290 -9.92 -5.60 -12.34
CA MET A 290 -8.75 -6.31 -11.82
C MET A 290 -7.78 -6.76 -12.93
N THR A 291 -7.16 -5.81 -13.63
CA THR A 291 -6.17 -6.05 -14.70
C THR A 291 -4.77 -6.36 -14.16
N TYR A 292 -4.69 -7.31 -13.24
CA TYR A 292 -3.47 -7.85 -12.64
C TYR A 292 -3.69 -9.33 -12.31
N ASP A 293 -2.68 -10.00 -11.75
CA ASP A 293 -2.71 -11.44 -11.47
C ASP A 293 -2.91 -12.32 -12.70
N TYR A 294 -2.35 -11.91 -13.85
CA TYR A 294 -2.38 -12.69 -15.09
C TYR A 294 -1.61 -14.01 -14.95
N SER A 295 -0.41 -13.95 -14.39
CA SER A 295 0.45 -15.11 -14.16
C SER A 295 0.31 -15.63 -12.73
N GLY A 296 0.44 -16.95 -12.55
CA GLY A 296 0.34 -17.64 -11.27
C GLY A 296 1.43 -18.70 -11.09
N PRO A 297 1.46 -19.40 -9.94
CA PRO A 297 2.55 -20.33 -9.60
C PRO A 297 2.80 -21.44 -10.62
N HIS A 298 1.75 -21.90 -11.31
CA HIS A 298 1.84 -22.95 -12.33
C HIS A 298 2.18 -22.43 -13.73
N ASN A 299 2.11 -21.11 -13.95
CA ASN A 299 2.50 -20.46 -15.20
C ASN A 299 3.17 -19.11 -14.89
N PRO A 300 4.42 -19.14 -14.37
CA PRO A 300 5.17 -17.94 -13.98
C PRO A 300 5.33 -16.96 -15.15
N GLY A 301 5.20 -15.67 -14.87
CA GLY A 301 5.27 -14.64 -15.91
C GLY A 301 4.92 -13.24 -15.41
N PRO A 302 4.70 -12.28 -16.32
CA PRO A 302 4.34 -10.91 -15.95
C PRO A 302 3.01 -10.86 -15.18
N ASN A 303 2.93 -10.01 -14.15
CA ASN A 303 1.70 -9.84 -13.38
C ASN A 303 0.56 -9.23 -14.25
N ALA A 304 0.88 -8.26 -15.10
CA ALA A 304 -0.10 -7.54 -15.92
C ALA A 304 0.44 -7.19 -17.33
N PRO A 305 0.48 -8.12 -18.30
CA PRO A 305 0.94 -7.83 -19.66
C PRO A 305 0.11 -6.73 -20.33
N VAL A 306 0.76 -5.68 -20.86
CA VAL A 306 0.09 -4.52 -21.45
C VAL A 306 -0.85 -4.89 -22.61
N ASN A 307 -0.49 -5.88 -23.43
CA ASN A 307 -1.35 -6.32 -24.53
C ASN A 307 -2.60 -7.04 -24.03
N TRP A 308 -2.49 -7.82 -22.95
CA TRP A 308 -3.65 -8.44 -22.29
C TRP A 308 -4.58 -7.38 -21.71
N ILE A 309 -4.04 -6.38 -21.01
CA ILE A 309 -4.83 -5.24 -20.49
C ILE A 309 -5.64 -4.57 -21.61
N ARG A 310 -5.00 -4.29 -22.76
CA ARG A 310 -5.67 -3.69 -23.93
C ARG A 310 -6.79 -4.58 -24.48
N SER A 311 -6.57 -5.90 -24.53
CA SER A 311 -7.58 -6.87 -24.98
C SER A 311 -8.75 -6.94 -24.00
N THR A 312 -8.48 -7.02 -22.70
CA THR A 312 -9.50 -6.99 -21.64
C THR A 312 -10.38 -5.76 -21.75
N LEU A 313 -9.79 -4.56 -21.88
CA LEU A 313 -10.55 -3.33 -22.03
C LEU A 313 -11.45 -3.35 -23.27
N ARG A 314 -10.95 -3.87 -24.40
CA ARG A 314 -11.76 -3.99 -25.63
C ARG A 314 -12.93 -4.94 -25.47
N LEU A 315 -12.73 -6.08 -24.82
CA LEU A 315 -13.78 -7.06 -24.57
C LEU A 315 -14.86 -6.51 -23.65
N VAL A 316 -14.45 -5.95 -22.50
CA VAL A 316 -15.37 -5.39 -21.51
C VAL A 316 -16.17 -4.22 -22.10
N LEU A 317 -15.53 -3.32 -22.83
CA LEU A 317 -16.19 -2.18 -23.48
C LEU A 317 -16.89 -2.52 -24.80
N GLY A 318 -16.77 -3.74 -25.32
CA GLY A 318 -17.34 -4.13 -26.61
C GLY A 318 -16.79 -3.31 -27.80
N ILE A 319 -15.56 -2.80 -27.67
CA ILE A 319 -14.94 -1.94 -28.70
C ILE A 319 -14.48 -2.81 -29.86
N LYS A 320 -15.14 -2.65 -31.01
CA LYS A 320 -14.65 -3.17 -32.29
C LYS A 320 -13.42 -2.36 -32.73
N ARG A 321 -12.47 -3.01 -33.42
CA ARG A 321 -11.25 -2.34 -33.95
C ARG A 321 -11.65 -1.04 -34.68
N ASN A 322 -11.00 0.07 -34.33
CA ASN A 322 -11.20 1.43 -34.88
C ASN A 322 -12.50 2.16 -34.49
N SER A 323 -13.20 1.75 -33.42
CA SER A 323 -14.35 2.51 -32.90
C SER A 323 -13.92 3.64 -31.95
N PRO A 324 -14.66 4.76 -31.87
CA PRO A 324 -14.42 5.80 -30.87
C PRO A 324 -14.48 5.23 -29.44
N VAL A 325 -13.71 5.83 -28.54
CA VAL A 325 -13.77 5.50 -27.11
C VAL A 325 -15.17 5.85 -26.58
N GLN A 326 -15.85 4.85 -26.04
CA GLN A 326 -17.19 4.97 -25.47
C GLN A 326 -17.17 5.83 -24.19
N HIS A 327 -18.24 6.56 -23.91
CA HIS A 327 -18.39 7.36 -22.68
C HIS A 327 -18.20 6.50 -21.42
N GLU A 328 -18.63 5.24 -21.49
CA GLU A 328 -18.51 4.19 -20.48
C GLU A 328 -17.05 3.91 -20.08
N ALA A 329 -16.08 4.17 -20.96
CA ALA A 329 -14.66 4.00 -20.65
C ALA A 329 -14.20 4.92 -19.50
N GLY A 330 -14.84 6.09 -19.34
CA GLY A 330 -14.57 7.02 -18.24
C GLY A 330 -14.94 6.48 -16.85
N LYS A 331 -15.71 5.40 -16.78
CA LYS A 331 -16.09 4.73 -15.53
C LYS A 331 -15.14 3.58 -15.14
N ILE A 332 -14.19 3.20 -15.98
CA ILE A 332 -13.27 2.11 -15.67
C ILE A 332 -12.09 2.63 -14.83
N PHE A 333 -11.96 2.11 -13.60
CA PHE A 333 -10.73 2.17 -12.84
C PHE A 333 -9.83 1.01 -13.26
N LEU A 334 -8.82 1.30 -14.07
CA LEU A 334 -7.84 0.30 -14.51
C LEU A 334 -7.00 -0.16 -13.32
N GLY A 335 -7.01 -1.47 -13.05
CA GLY A 335 -6.24 -2.07 -11.96
C GLY A 335 -4.74 -2.08 -12.23
N ILE A 336 -3.96 -1.62 -11.25
CA ILE A 336 -2.49 -1.63 -11.24
C ILE A 336 -2.04 -2.26 -9.92
N ASN A 337 -1.24 -3.32 -9.99
CA ASN A 337 -0.68 -4.00 -8.83
C ASN A 337 0.54 -3.24 -8.28
N PHE A 338 0.56 -3.01 -6.96
CA PHE A 338 1.73 -2.48 -6.22
C PHE A 338 2.49 -3.56 -5.45
N TYR A 339 2.32 -4.81 -5.85
CA TYR A 339 3.04 -5.99 -5.38
C TYR A 339 3.63 -6.75 -6.58
N GLY A 340 4.61 -7.60 -6.33
CA GLY A 340 5.17 -8.53 -7.31
C GLY A 340 5.02 -9.98 -6.85
N TYR A 341 5.21 -10.92 -7.75
CA TYR A 341 5.32 -12.34 -7.43
C TYR A 341 6.78 -12.78 -7.43
N ASP A 342 7.15 -13.56 -6.41
CA ASP A 342 8.37 -14.35 -6.40
C ASP A 342 7.98 -15.80 -6.71
N PHE A 343 8.38 -16.28 -7.89
CA PHE A 343 8.04 -17.61 -8.36
C PHE A 343 9.17 -18.59 -8.05
N SER A 344 8.89 -19.57 -7.20
CA SER A 344 9.77 -20.71 -7.00
C SER A 344 9.58 -21.73 -8.13
N LEU A 345 10.63 -21.96 -8.93
CA LEU A 345 10.65 -22.98 -9.98
C LEU A 345 10.64 -24.41 -9.42
N SER A 346 10.98 -24.58 -8.14
CA SER A 346 10.74 -25.80 -7.38
C SER A 346 9.37 -25.71 -6.73
N GLY A 347 8.47 -26.66 -7.02
CA GLY A 347 7.20 -26.76 -6.30
C GLY A 347 7.44 -26.71 -4.79
N VAL A 348 6.79 -25.73 -4.13
CA VAL A 348 6.83 -25.45 -2.68
C VAL A 348 8.11 -24.77 -2.18
N VAL A 349 8.06 -23.45 -1.99
CA VAL A 349 8.62 -22.76 -0.81
C VAL A 349 7.72 -21.56 -0.48
N PHE A 350 7.10 -21.57 0.70
CA PHE A 350 6.53 -20.37 1.32
C PHE A 350 7.68 -19.58 1.94
N CYS A 351 7.97 -18.38 1.44
CA CYS A 351 8.81 -17.43 2.15
C CYS A 351 7.92 -16.39 2.85
N TRP A 352 7.71 -16.58 4.15
CA TRP A 352 7.37 -15.49 5.06
C TRP A 352 8.69 -14.87 5.51
N ASN A 353 8.91 -13.58 5.24
CA ASN A 353 9.93 -12.81 5.96
C ASN A 353 9.24 -11.88 6.96
N GLN A 354 9.76 -11.95 8.19
CA GLN A 354 9.37 -11.18 9.38
C GLN A 354 9.46 -9.67 9.18
#